data_AF-A0A7R9FT73-F1
#
_entry.id   AF-A0A7R9FT73-F1
#
_cell.length_a   1.000
_cell.length_b   1.000
_cell.length_c   1.000
_cell.angle_alpha   90.00
_cell.angle_beta   90.00
_cell.angle_gamma   90.00
#
_symmetry.space_group_name_H-M   'P 1'
#
loop_
_entity.id
_entity.type
_entity.pdbx_description
1 polymer ?
#
loop_
_entity_poly.entity_id
_entity_poly.type
_entity_poly.pdbx_seq_one_letter_code
_entity_poly.pdbx_strand_id
1 'polypeptide(L)'
;MAVLILAAIYPECRLSEKAMEYIGTTNVTETGKSCLRWDSGIVTSSHESANAGFDKVLFFEEHFINQDPSFHKNFCRNPTGLARPWCFVDENGLKVEFCWIRPCDDFSAPECKLSQKGGEYVGVKDKTISGFDCIPWLNLESSDGDRIRGARKGSFSDELTNSHNFCRNPNGNPGGPWCNINPRQPKMKWEYCDVSFCDFDASQRTPESGDEYKSKPAECIQTKHGREYSGFKNMTLSGKKCQPWLSQTPNEHSTILRLPVFPDPGMDGRHNYCRNPDLEKKGPWCYNGEGTDPAWEYCDIEFCQGVN
;
A
#
# COMPACT_ATOMS: atom_id res chain seq x y z
N MET A 1 23.49 10.15 23.75
CA MET A 1 22.34 11.06 23.91
C MET A 1 21.73 11.49 22.57
N ALA A 2 22.50 11.99 21.59
CA ALA A 2 21.94 12.43 20.30
C ALA A 2 21.21 11.31 19.50
N VAL A 3 21.74 10.08 19.49
CA VAL A 3 21.14 8.94 18.77
C VAL A 3 19.77 8.53 19.35
N LEU A 4 19.62 8.53 20.68
CA LEU A 4 18.34 8.20 21.34
C LEU A 4 17.27 9.27 21.10
N ILE A 5 17.68 10.55 21.05
CA ILE A 5 16.77 11.66 20.71
C ILE A 5 16.31 11.52 19.25
N LEU A 6 17.22 11.23 18.32
CA LEU A 6 16.88 11.03 16.91
C LEU A 6 16.02 9.78 16.67
N ALA A 7 16.26 8.69 17.39
CA ALA A 7 15.42 7.49 17.33
C ALA A 7 13.99 7.74 17.85
N ALA A 8 13.82 8.61 18.85
CA ALA A 8 12.49 9.04 19.31
C ALA A 8 11.79 9.98 18.31
N ILE A 9 12.55 10.76 17.53
CA ILE A 9 12.02 11.63 16.47
C ILE A 9 11.64 10.80 15.22
N TYR A 10 12.39 9.75 14.93
CA TYR A 10 12.19 8.88 13.76
C TYR A 10 12.13 7.39 14.15
N PRO A 11 11.07 6.97 14.85
CA PRO A 11 11.00 5.61 15.40
C PRO A 11 10.92 4.53 14.32
N GLU A 12 10.35 4.85 13.15
CA GLU A 12 10.08 3.90 12.06
C GLU A 12 11.22 3.72 11.05
N CYS A 13 12.45 4.08 11.43
CA CYS A 13 13.63 3.87 10.60
C CYS A 13 14.89 3.65 11.45
N ARG A 14 15.94 3.15 10.81
CA ARG A 14 17.24 2.91 11.46
C ARG A 14 18.23 4.03 11.17
N LEU A 15 19.00 4.42 12.18
CA LEU A 15 20.10 5.38 12.05
C LEU A 15 21.44 4.67 11.77
N SER A 16 21.50 3.35 11.95
CA SER A 16 22.69 2.53 11.69
C SER A 16 22.34 1.20 10.98
N GLU A 17 23.31 0.52 10.39
CA GLU A 17 23.13 -0.83 9.79
C GLU A 17 22.64 -1.87 10.80
N LYS A 18 23.18 -1.83 12.02
CA LYS A 18 22.76 -2.74 13.08
C LYS A 18 21.40 -2.36 13.66
N ALA A 19 21.06 -1.07 13.65
CA ALA A 19 19.77 -0.57 14.11
C ALA A 19 19.41 -1.05 15.54
N MET A 20 20.39 -1.06 16.45
CA MET A 20 20.16 -1.43 17.85
C MET A 20 19.29 -0.39 18.58
N GLU A 21 19.30 0.84 18.06
CA GLU A 21 18.46 1.97 18.48
C GLU A 21 17.03 1.94 17.93
N TYR A 22 16.71 1.02 17.02
CA TYR A 22 15.41 0.98 16.36
C TYR A 22 14.31 0.60 17.35
N ILE A 23 13.32 1.49 17.49
CA ILE A 23 12.18 1.34 18.40
C ILE A 23 10.83 1.33 17.67
N GLY A 24 10.83 1.26 16.35
CA GLY A 24 9.61 1.27 15.52
C GLY A 24 8.79 -0.01 15.60
N THR A 25 7.82 -0.11 14.70
CA THR A 25 6.72 -1.07 14.80
C THR A 25 6.73 -2.16 13.72
N THR A 26 7.77 -2.24 12.88
CA THR A 26 7.92 -3.32 11.91
C THR A 26 7.90 -4.68 12.62
N ASN A 27 7.00 -5.57 12.21
CA ASN A 27 6.82 -6.92 12.75
C ASN A 27 6.74 -7.99 11.64
N VAL A 28 7.36 -7.72 10.51
CA VAL A 28 7.45 -8.62 9.36
C VAL A 28 8.91 -8.76 8.96
N THR A 29 9.33 -9.97 8.64
CA THR A 29 10.70 -10.30 8.24
C THR A 29 10.99 -9.91 6.79
N GLU A 30 12.25 -9.93 6.37
CA GLU A 30 12.65 -9.66 4.97
C GLU A 30 11.95 -10.58 3.95
N THR A 31 11.57 -11.79 4.38
CA THR A 31 10.89 -12.78 3.55
C THR A 31 9.36 -12.71 3.64
N GLY A 32 8.82 -11.74 4.39
CA GLY A 32 7.39 -11.49 4.50
C GLY A 32 6.67 -12.28 5.61
N LYS A 33 7.40 -12.90 6.54
CA LYS A 33 6.79 -13.67 7.64
C LYS A 33 6.47 -12.78 8.83
N SER A 34 5.33 -13.05 9.46
CA SER A 34 4.90 -12.34 10.67
C SER A 34 5.72 -12.77 11.88
N CYS A 35 6.25 -11.79 12.60
CA CYS A 35 6.99 -12.01 13.82
C CYS A 35 6.09 -12.54 14.95
N LEU A 36 6.65 -13.42 15.78
CA LEU A 36 6.11 -13.83 17.06
C LEU A 36 6.35 -12.76 18.11
N ARG A 37 5.50 -12.72 19.13
CA ARG A 37 5.71 -11.82 20.28
C ARG A 37 6.86 -12.32 21.12
N TRP A 38 7.72 -11.41 21.58
CA TRP A 38 8.86 -11.76 22.43
C TRP A 38 8.42 -12.34 23.79
N ASP A 39 7.24 -11.95 24.27
CA ASP A 39 6.62 -12.44 25.51
C ASP A 39 5.71 -13.66 25.31
N SER A 40 5.69 -14.25 24.11
CA SER A 40 4.85 -15.42 23.86
C SER A 40 5.42 -16.67 24.52
N GLY A 41 4.53 -17.52 25.03
CA GLY A 41 4.89 -18.78 25.69
C GLY A 41 5.80 -19.68 24.85
N ILE A 42 5.71 -19.63 23.52
CA ILE A 42 6.57 -20.41 22.61
C ILE A 42 7.99 -19.87 22.56
N VAL A 43 8.17 -18.55 22.61
CA VAL A 43 9.49 -17.90 22.68
C VAL A 43 10.08 -18.14 24.07
N THR A 44 9.33 -17.86 25.13
CA THR A 44 9.79 -17.99 26.53
C THR A 44 10.09 -19.44 26.95
N SER A 45 9.28 -20.42 26.56
CA SER A 45 9.55 -21.85 26.88
C SER A 45 10.72 -22.46 26.08
N SER A 46 11.03 -21.89 24.91
CA SER A 46 12.23 -22.29 24.14
C SER A 46 13.52 -21.86 24.84
N HIS A 47 13.49 -20.78 25.64
CA HIS A 47 14.62 -20.37 26.49
C HIS A 47 14.88 -21.36 27.63
N GLU A 48 13.84 -21.90 28.27
CA GLU A 48 13.98 -22.89 29.36
C GLU A 48 14.61 -24.21 28.88
N SER A 49 14.43 -24.53 27.59
CA SER A 49 14.95 -25.76 26.97
C SER A 49 16.39 -25.65 26.43
N ALA A 50 16.97 -24.44 26.40
CA ALA A 50 18.31 -24.19 25.84
C ALA A 50 19.48 -24.55 26.79
N ASN A 51 19.22 -25.27 27.89
CA ASN A 51 20.26 -25.91 28.71
C ASN A 51 20.91 -27.15 28.06
N ALA A 52 20.55 -27.44 26.80
CA ALA A 52 21.14 -28.51 25.99
C ALA A 52 21.71 -27.99 24.66
N GLY A 53 22.70 -27.10 24.74
CA GLY A 53 23.80 -27.08 23.76
C GLY A 53 23.52 -26.56 22.34
N PHE A 54 22.72 -25.51 22.15
CA PHE A 54 22.68 -24.79 20.87
C PHE A 54 22.65 -23.25 21.04
N ASP A 55 23.53 -22.59 20.27
CA ASP A 55 23.69 -21.18 19.95
C ASP A 55 23.57 -20.08 21.02
N LYS A 56 24.68 -19.36 21.22
CA LYS A 56 24.84 -18.13 22.03
C LYS A 56 23.89 -16.98 21.65
N VAL A 57 23.13 -17.09 20.55
CA VAL A 57 22.14 -16.09 20.10
C VAL A 57 20.89 -16.08 20.98
N LEU A 58 20.62 -17.18 21.69
CA LEU A 58 19.43 -17.37 22.53
C LEU A 58 19.64 -17.01 24.01
N PHE A 59 20.85 -16.60 24.40
CA PHE A 59 21.13 -16.08 25.75
C PHE A 59 20.56 -14.67 25.88
N PHE A 60 19.24 -14.61 26.02
CA PHE A 60 18.50 -13.42 26.34
C PHE A 60 18.16 -13.51 27.82
N GLU A 61 18.78 -12.67 28.66
CA GLU A 61 18.34 -12.57 30.05
C GLU A 61 16.91 -12.01 30.06
N GLU A 62 15.99 -12.67 30.76
CA GLU A 62 14.62 -12.21 31.05
C GLU A 62 14.57 -10.76 31.58
N HIS A 63 15.71 -10.25 32.04
CA HIS A 63 15.89 -8.90 32.54
C HIS A 63 15.63 -7.79 31.50
N PHE A 64 15.86 -8.03 30.20
CA PHE A 64 15.67 -7.01 29.17
C PHE A 64 14.21 -6.87 28.67
N ILE A 65 13.45 -7.98 28.59
CA ILE A 65 12.03 -7.96 28.18
C ILE A 65 11.17 -7.21 29.20
N ASN A 66 11.50 -7.33 30.49
CA ASN A 66 10.74 -6.71 31.57
C ASN A 66 11.07 -5.22 31.80
N GLN A 67 12.14 -4.71 31.19
CA GLN A 67 12.60 -3.33 31.37
C GLN A 67 12.17 -2.37 30.26
N ASP A 68 11.87 -2.89 29.06
CA ASP A 68 11.40 -2.07 27.93
C ASP A 68 10.02 -2.56 27.44
N PRO A 69 8.95 -1.74 27.60
CA PRO A 69 7.61 -2.07 27.15
C PRO A 69 7.49 -2.44 25.66
N SER A 70 8.48 -2.03 24.84
CA SER A 70 8.53 -2.30 23.41
C SER A 70 8.72 -3.79 23.08
N PHE A 71 9.20 -4.60 24.04
CA PHE A 71 9.32 -6.06 23.91
C PHE A 71 8.03 -6.82 24.24
N HIS A 72 6.97 -6.17 24.75
CA HIS A 72 5.64 -6.82 24.88
C HIS A 72 4.87 -6.92 23.57
N LYS A 73 5.54 -6.77 22.42
CA LYS A 73 4.95 -6.81 21.09
C LYS A 73 5.74 -7.79 20.23
N ASN A 74 5.44 -7.85 18.95
CA ASN A 74 6.16 -8.69 17.99
C ASN A 74 7.06 -7.86 17.06
N PHE A 75 7.49 -6.68 17.50
CA PHE A 75 8.29 -5.79 16.66
C PHE A 75 9.73 -6.28 16.55
N CYS A 76 10.33 -6.10 15.39
CA CYS A 76 11.72 -6.43 15.12
C CYS A 76 12.66 -5.60 16.01
N ARG A 77 13.64 -6.23 16.61
CA ARG A 77 14.62 -5.59 17.50
C ARG A 77 16.00 -6.18 17.24
N ASN A 78 17.06 -5.46 17.62
CA ASN A 78 18.41 -6.00 17.58
C ASN A 78 19.09 -5.96 18.97
N PRO A 79 18.54 -6.66 19.96
CA PRO A 79 19.02 -6.59 21.34
C PRO A 79 20.41 -7.21 21.52
N THR A 80 20.78 -8.15 20.65
CA THR A 80 22.04 -8.90 20.69
C THR A 80 23.12 -8.30 19.80
N GLY A 81 22.84 -7.20 19.08
CA GLY A 81 23.80 -6.53 18.22
C GLY A 81 24.26 -7.36 17.00
N LEU A 82 23.39 -8.26 16.53
CA LEU A 82 23.53 -8.99 15.28
C LEU A 82 23.62 -8.03 14.08
N ALA A 83 23.72 -8.57 12.87
CA ALA A 83 23.88 -7.78 11.66
C ALA A 83 22.75 -6.74 11.45
N ARG A 84 21.50 -7.10 11.80
CA ARG A 84 20.29 -6.28 11.60
C ARG A 84 19.21 -6.61 12.65
N PRO A 85 18.14 -5.80 12.76
CA PRO A 85 16.95 -6.17 13.52
C PRO A 85 16.36 -7.50 13.06
N TRP A 86 15.83 -8.25 14.00
CA TRP A 86 15.32 -9.59 13.78
C TRP A 86 14.14 -9.86 14.70
N CYS A 87 13.44 -10.96 14.44
CA CYS A 87 12.41 -11.48 15.31
C CYS A 87 12.33 -13.01 15.18
N PHE A 88 11.50 -13.63 16.02
CA PHE A 88 11.20 -15.05 15.91
C PHE A 88 10.03 -15.31 14.96
N VAL A 89 10.10 -16.39 14.21
CA VAL A 89 9.01 -16.91 13.36
C VAL A 89 8.77 -18.39 13.65
N ASP A 90 7.54 -18.85 13.46
CA ASP A 90 7.19 -20.28 13.57
C ASP A 90 7.20 -20.93 12.18
N GLU A 91 8.22 -21.74 11.92
CA GLU A 91 8.35 -22.51 10.69
C GLU A 91 8.78 -23.94 10.98
N ASN A 92 7.83 -24.73 11.51
CA ASN A 92 8.07 -26.08 12.02
C ASN A 92 9.11 -26.08 13.15
N GLY A 93 9.04 -25.05 14.00
CA GLY A 93 10.03 -24.77 15.04
C GLY A 93 10.41 -23.30 15.07
N LEU A 94 10.93 -22.86 16.21
CA LEU A 94 11.31 -21.48 16.44
C LEU A 94 12.56 -21.13 15.63
N LYS A 95 12.48 -20.13 14.76
CA LYS A 95 13.62 -19.63 13.99
C LYS A 95 13.77 -18.13 14.15
N VAL A 96 15.01 -17.65 14.06
CA VAL A 96 15.34 -16.24 13.96
C VAL A 96 15.38 -15.85 12.48
N GLU A 97 14.76 -14.74 12.14
CA GLU A 97 14.81 -14.17 10.80
C GLU A 97 14.99 -12.65 10.88
N PHE A 98 15.77 -12.11 9.94
CA PHE A 98 16.03 -10.67 9.89
C PHE A 98 14.82 -9.91 9.37
N CYS A 99 14.74 -8.65 9.78
CA CYS A 99 13.77 -7.69 9.29
C CYS A 99 14.47 -6.58 8.53
N TRP A 100 13.86 -6.17 7.42
CA TRP A 100 14.33 -5.03 6.67
C TRP A 100 13.74 -3.77 7.31
N ILE A 101 14.60 -2.99 7.97
CA ILE A 101 14.23 -1.68 8.50
C ILE A 101 14.85 -0.61 7.60
N ARG A 102 14.02 0.30 7.11
CA ARG A 102 14.47 1.40 6.25
C ARG A 102 15.43 2.32 7.01
N PRO A 103 16.55 2.76 6.43
CA PRO A 103 17.36 3.82 7.01
C PRO A 103 16.58 5.14 7.12
N CYS A 104 16.94 5.99 8.09
CA CYS A 104 16.28 7.28 8.29
C CYS A 104 16.74 8.34 7.29
N ASP A 105 17.96 8.21 6.78
CA ASP A 105 18.52 8.96 5.67
C ASP A 105 18.12 8.39 4.30
N ASP A 106 17.46 7.23 4.30
CA ASP A 106 16.91 6.60 3.12
C ASP A 106 15.54 7.20 2.80
N PHE A 107 15.57 8.17 1.89
CA PHE A 107 14.41 8.72 1.21
C PHE A 107 13.70 7.69 0.29
N SER A 108 14.14 6.43 0.25
CA SER A 108 13.56 5.37 -0.60
C SER A 108 12.77 4.32 0.21
N ALA A 109 11.79 4.77 0.98
CA ALA A 109 10.59 3.92 1.08
C ALA A 109 10.12 3.67 -0.37
N PRO A 110 9.82 2.42 -0.77
CA PRO A 110 9.40 2.16 -2.13
C PRO A 110 8.21 3.07 -2.43
N GLU A 111 8.35 3.92 -3.46
CA GLU A 111 7.26 4.79 -3.96
C GLU A 111 6.19 3.98 -4.71
N CYS A 112 6.06 2.73 -4.31
CA CYS A 112 5.27 1.71 -4.93
C CYS A 112 4.69 0.75 -3.89
N LYS A 113 3.55 0.15 -4.23
CA LYS A 113 2.84 -0.86 -3.46
C LYS A 113 3.16 -2.26 -3.97
N LEU A 114 3.10 -3.23 -3.07
CA LEU A 114 3.28 -4.66 -3.33
C LEU A 114 1.95 -5.36 -3.55
N SER A 115 0.90 -4.92 -2.85
CA SER A 115 -0.43 -5.50 -2.92
C SER A 115 -1.40 -4.61 -3.67
N GLN A 116 -2.50 -5.19 -4.18
CA GLN A 116 -3.58 -4.43 -4.83
C GLN A 116 -4.08 -3.27 -3.95
N LYS A 117 -4.24 -3.55 -2.66
CA LYS A 117 -4.73 -2.59 -1.66
C LYS A 117 -3.65 -1.64 -1.20
N GLY A 118 -2.36 -1.96 -1.31
CA GLY A 118 -1.27 -1.11 -0.82
C GLY A 118 -1.40 -0.77 0.66
N GLY A 119 -1.84 -1.73 1.49
CA GLY A 119 -1.89 -1.55 2.94
C GLY A 119 -0.50 -1.36 3.55
N GLU A 120 0.48 -2.00 2.94
CA GLU A 120 1.91 -1.95 3.27
C GLU A 120 2.65 -0.73 2.72
N TYR A 121 1.99 0.14 1.95
CA TYR A 121 2.64 1.31 1.37
C TYR A 121 3.00 2.33 2.44
N VAL A 122 4.29 2.58 2.58
CA VAL A 122 4.88 3.52 3.56
C VAL A 122 5.67 4.66 2.91
N GLY A 123 5.55 4.84 1.58
CA GLY A 123 6.21 5.92 0.83
C GLY A 123 5.76 7.32 1.21
N VAL A 124 6.33 8.34 0.54
CA VAL A 124 6.16 9.75 0.88
C VAL A 124 5.22 10.51 -0.07
N LYS A 125 4.45 9.84 -0.95
CA LYS A 125 3.42 10.54 -1.73
C LYS A 125 2.44 11.25 -0.81
N ASP A 126 2.20 12.52 -1.11
CA ASP A 126 1.32 13.45 -0.38
C ASP A 126 0.36 14.19 -1.32
N LYS A 127 0.18 13.67 -2.54
CA LYS A 127 -0.79 14.16 -3.52
C LYS A 127 -1.73 13.06 -3.98
N THR A 128 -2.99 13.44 -4.15
CA THR A 128 -4.03 12.57 -4.65
C THR A 128 -3.91 12.34 -6.16
N ILE A 129 -4.70 11.40 -6.71
CA ILE A 129 -4.75 11.14 -8.15
C ILE A 129 -5.18 12.36 -8.98
N SER A 130 -6.01 13.24 -8.41
CA SER A 130 -6.42 14.50 -9.04
C SER A 130 -5.45 15.66 -8.75
N GLY A 131 -4.36 15.39 -8.02
CA GLY A 131 -3.30 16.36 -7.73
C GLY A 131 -3.54 17.26 -6.52
N PHE A 132 -4.52 16.96 -5.68
CA PHE A 132 -4.76 17.72 -4.46
C PHE A 132 -3.74 17.38 -3.37
N ASP A 133 -3.34 18.40 -2.61
CA ASP A 133 -2.45 18.23 -1.47
C ASP A 133 -3.15 17.53 -0.31
N CYS A 134 -2.51 16.48 0.21
CA CYS A 134 -2.96 15.77 1.39
C CYS A 134 -2.80 16.62 2.65
N ILE A 135 -3.79 16.59 3.53
CA ILE A 135 -3.71 17.21 4.86
C ILE A 135 -3.19 16.21 5.90
N PRO A 136 -2.53 16.69 6.99
CA PRO A 136 -2.01 15.81 8.02
C PRO A 136 -3.08 14.93 8.67
N TRP A 137 -2.77 13.65 8.89
CA TRP A 137 -3.65 12.69 9.57
C TRP A 137 -4.00 13.10 11.02
N LEU A 138 -3.10 13.86 11.66
CA LEU A 138 -3.25 14.37 13.02
C LEU A 138 -4.22 15.57 13.14
N ASN A 139 -4.54 16.25 12.03
CA ASN A 139 -5.42 17.43 12.03
C ASN A 139 -6.90 17.08 11.83
N LEU A 140 -7.32 15.85 12.16
CA LEU A 140 -8.71 15.40 12.09
C LEU A 140 -9.50 15.88 13.33
N GLU A 141 -9.46 17.18 13.62
CA GLU A 141 -10.44 17.77 14.55
C GLU A 141 -11.81 17.83 13.86
N SER A 142 -12.77 17.24 14.55
CA SER A 142 -14.17 17.14 14.18
C SER A 142 -14.82 18.53 14.08
N SER A 143 -14.87 19.12 12.89
CA SER A 143 -15.67 20.34 12.69
C SER A 143 -17.13 20.05 12.29
N ASP A 144 -17.50 18.82 11.94
CA ASP A 144 -18.86 18.55 11.40
C ASP A 144 -19.55 17.27 11.91
N GLY A 145 -18.99 16.52 12.87
CA GLY A 145 -19.65 15.31 13.38
C GLY A 145 -19.84 14.17 12.36
N ASP A 146 -19.57 14.41 11.08
CA ASP A 146 -19.54 13.40 10.03
C ASP A 146 -18.23 12.62 10.09
N ARG A 147 -18.38 11.31 10.35
CA ARG A 147 -17.30 10.33 10.39
C ARG A 147 -16.54 10.33 9.06
N ILE A 148 -15.39 10.98 9.00
CA ILE A 148 -14.43 10.78 7.90
C ILE A 148 -14.04 9.30 7.92
N ARG A 149 -14.27 8.61 6.80
CA ARG A 149 -14.11 7.16 6.66
C ARG A 149 -12.69 6.75 7.04
N GLY A 150 -12.51 6.07 8.18
CA GLY A 150 -11.23 5.48 8.58
C GLY A 150 -10.87 5.70 10.05
N ALA A 151 -11.38 6.75 10.68
CA ALA A 151 -11.13 6.99 12.10
C ALA A 151 -12.23 6.33 12.95
N ARG A 152 -12.06 5.05 13.33
CA ARG A 152 -12.77 4.55 14.52
C ARG A 152 -12.21 5.30 15.72
N LYS A 153 -13.08 6.04 16.42
CA LYS A 153 -12.75 6.70 17.69
C LYS A 153 -12.15 5.64 18.63
N GLY A 154 -10.85 5.73 18.92
CA GLY A 154 -10.10 4.77 19.75
C GLY A 154 -9.18 3.78 19.02
N SER A 155 -8.96 3.90 17.72
CA SER A 155 -8.01 3.06 16.95
C SER A 155 -7.21 3.90 15.95
N PHE A 156 -6.54 4.95 16.40
CA PHE A 156 -5.36 5.41 15.66
C PHE A 156 -4.27 4.35 15.90
N SER A 157 -3.86 3.63 14.85
CA SER A 157 -2.59 2.92 14.93
C SER A 157 -1.48 3.97 15.02
N ASP A 158 -0.47 3.74 15.84
CA ASP A 158 0.71 4.62 15.96
C ASP A 158 1.35 4.91 14.58
N GLU A 159 1.15 3.98 13.64
CA GLU A 159 1.49 4.05 12.22
C GLU A 159 0.87 5.25 11.48
N LEU A 160 -0.40 5.62 11.74
CA LEU A 160 -1.05 6.78 11.10
C LEU A 160 -0.62 8.11 11.71
N THR A 161 -0.35 8.12 13.02
CA THR A 161 0.16 9.27 13.78
C THR A 161 1.53 9.70 13.23
N ASN A 162 2.38 8.74 12.85
CA ASN A 162 3.72 8.99 12.30
C ASN A 162 3.75 9.19 10.77
N SER A 163 2.61 9.14 10.09
CA SER A 163 2.53 9.23 8.63
C SER A 163 2.42 10.65 8.08
N HIS A 164 2.56 11.69 8.92
CA HIS A 164 2.42 13.10 8.52
C HIS A 164 1.13 13.36 7.71
N ASN A 165 1.26 13.68 6.42
CA ASN A 165 0.17 13.80 5.44
C ASN A 165 0.32 12.79 4.28
N PHE A 166 1.19 11.79 4.40
CA PHE A 166 1.46 10.84 3.33
C PHE A 166 0.28 9.89 3.10
N CYS A 167 0.10 9.43 1.87
CA CYS A 167 -0.95 8.50 1.49
C CYS A 167 -0.81 7.16 2.21
N ARG A 168 -1.90 6.67 2.80
CA ARG A 168 -1.95 5.40 3.54
C ARG A 168 -3.24 4.66 3.26
N ASN A 169 -3.28 3.36 3.55
CA ASN A 169 -4.52 2.57 3.44
C ASN A 169 -4.88 1.80 4.73
N PRO A 170 -5.13 2.51 5.85
CA PRO A 170 -5.36 1.87 7.15
C PRO A 170 -6.62 1.04 7.24
N ASN A 171 -7.60 1.30 6.36
CA ASN A 171 -8.89 0.62 6.34
C ASN A 171 -8.99 -0.43 5.22
N GLY A 172 -7.88 -0.73 4.54
CA GLY A 172 -7.82 -1.76 3.51
C GLY A 172 -8.76 -1.49 2.34
N ASN A 173 -8.96 -0.21 1.97
CA ASN A 173 -9.75 0.19 0.83
C ASN A 173 -9.25 -0.52 -0.44
N PRO A 174 -10.14 -1.09 -1.27
CA PRO A 174 -9.74 -1.78 -2.49
C PRO A 174 -9.11 -0.85 -3.53
N GLY A 175 -9.40 0.46 -3.47
CA GLY A 175 -8.82 1.47 -4.36
C GLY A 175 -7.35 1.84 -4.09
N GLY A 176 -6.77 1.39 -2.98
CA GLY A 176 -5.37 1.66 -2.66
C GLY A 176 -5.15 2.70 -1.55
N PRO A 177 -3.91 3.18 -1.39
CA PRO A 177 -3.56 4.32 -0.52
C PRO A 177 -4.38 5.57 -0.86
N TRP A 178 -4.79 6.29 0.17
CA TRP A 178 -5.58 7.51 0.08
C TRP A 178 -5.16 8.51 1.16
N CYS A 179 -5.64 9.74 1.07
CA CYS A 179 -5.43 10.76 2.09
C CYS A 179 -6.62 11.72 2.19
N ASN A 180 -6.66 12.52 3.24
CA ASN A 180 -7.64 13.61 3.39
C ASN A 180 -7.18 14.84 2.60
N ILE A 181 -8.12 15.64 2.11
CA ILE A 181 -7.84 16.90 1.40
C ILE A 181 -8.51 18.08 2.09
N ASN A 182 -8.06 19.30 1.78
CA ASN A 182 -8.54 20.51 2.46
C ASN A 182 -10.08 20.66 2.35
N PRO A 183 -10.81 20.76 3.49
CA PRO A 183 -12.27 20.85 3.52
C PRO A 183 -12.83 22.12 2.89
N ARG A 184 -11.99 23.13 2.58
CA ARG A 184 -12.41 24.31 1.80
C ARG A 184 -12.70 23.99 0.33
N GLN A 185 -12.39 22.77 -0.13
CA GLN A 185 -12.81 22.29 -1.44
C GLN A 185 -14.25 21.77 -1.38
N PRO A 186 -15.19 22.34 -2.15
CA PRO A 186 -16.62 22.28 -1.85
C PRO A 186 -17.33 20.93 -2.11
N LYS A 187 -16.60 19.85 -2.45
CA LYS A 187 -17.24 18.57 -2.85
C LYS A 187 -16.65 17.32 -2.22
N MET A 188 -15.43 17.32 -1.71
CA MET A 188 -14.75 16.08 -1.35
C MET A 188 -13.76 16.27 -0.20
N LYS A 189 -13.79 15.35 0.77
CA LYS A 189 -13.00 15.43 2.03
C LYS A 189 -11.76 14.51 2.03
N TRP A 190 -11.68 13.56 1.10
CA TRP A 190 -10.57 12.59 0.96
C TRP A 190 -10.52 12.07 -0.47
N GLU A 191 -9.37 11.60 -0.96
CA GLU A 191 -9.21 10.99 -2.30
C GLU A 191 -8.10 9.92 -2.31
N TYR A 192 -8.17 8.97 -3.25
CA TYR A 192 -7.08 8.01 -3.51
C TYR A 192 -5.83 8.70 -4.06
N CYS A 193 -4.68 8.09 -3.77
CA CYS A 193 -3.38 8.52 -4.26
C CYS A 193 -2.87 7.62 -5.39
N ASP A 194 -2.04 8.20 -6.25
CA ASP A 194 -1.50 7.51 -7.42
C ASP A 194 -0.26 6.65 -7.08
N VAL A 195 -0.41 5.62 -6.26
CA VAL A 195 0.72 4.76 -5.83
C VAL A 195 0.85 3.54 -6.74
N SER A 196 1.93 3.47 -7.51
CA SER A 196 2.21 2.42 -8.53
C SER A 196 2.61 1.08 -7.92
N PHE A 197 2.49 -0.03 -8.65
CA PHE A 197 3.08 -1.30 -8.21
C PHE A 197 4.61 -1.28 -8.33
N CYS A 198 5.29 -2.00 -7.44
CA CYS A 198 6.73 -2.16 -7.55
C CYS A 198 7.08 -3.03 -8.76
N ASP A 199 7.93 -2.52 -9.65
CA ASP A 199 8.44 -3.28 -10.80
C ASP A 199 9.67 -4.08 -10.36
N PHE A 200 9.42 -5.28 -9.82
CA PHE A 200 10.49 -6.21 -9.43
C PHE A 200 11.21 -6.84 -10.63
N ASP A 201 10.74 -6.57 -11.85
CA ASP A 201 11.19 -7.22 -13.09
C ASP A 201 11.97 -6.25 -14.00
N ALA A 202 12.36 -5.08 -13.49
CA ALA A 202 13.17 -4.11 -14.22
C ALA A 202 14.69 -4.35 -14.08
N SER A 203 15.13 -5.03 -13.02
CA SER A 203 16.56 -5.29 -12.73
C SER A 203 17.12 -6.57 -13.37
N GLN A 204 16.28 -7.41 -13.98
CA GLN A 204 16.68 -8.63 -14.71
C GLN A 204 16.55 -8.53 -16.23
N ARG A 205 16.19 -7.36 -16.78
CA ARG A 205 16.15 -7.18 -18.25
C ARG A 205 17.57 -7.06 -18.80
N THR A 206 18.21 -8.21 -19.06
CA THR A 206 19.24 -8.27 -20.09
C THR A 206 18.56 -8.13 -21.45
N PRO A 207 19.16 -7.44 -22.44
CA PRO A 207 18.58 -7.32 -23.79
C PRO A 207 18.49 -8.66 -24.58
N GLU A 208 18.73 -9.81 -23.96
CA GLU A 208 19.00 -11.08 -24.66
C GLU A 208 18.08 -12.26 -24.28
N SER A 209 17.14 -12.11 -23.34
CA SER A 209 16.07 -13.11 -23.19
C SER A 209 14.86 -12.70 -24.02
N GLY A 210 14.75 -13.32 -25.20
CA GLY A 210 13.60 -13.22 -26.09
C GLY A 210 12.34 -13.87 -25.52
N ASP A 211 11.76 -13.27 -24.47
CA ASP A 211 10.40 -13.57 -24.05
C ASP A 211 9.44 -12.75 -24.91
N GLU A 212 8.99 -13.44 -25.96
CA GLU A 212 7.91 -13.05 -26.83
C GLU A 212 6.59 -12.89 -26.04
N TYR A 213 5.92 -11.75 -26.28
CA TYR A 213 4.50 -11.48 -25.99
C TYR A 213 4.08 -10.88 -24.63
N LYS A 214 4.56 -9.66 -24.31
CA LYS A 214 3.58 -8.65 -23.84
C LYS A 214 2.73 -8.28 -25.06
N SER A 215 1.56 -8.92 -25.23
CA SER A 215 0.66 -8.57 -26.32
C SER A 215 0.40 -7.07 -26.27
N LYS A 216 0.57 -6.40 -27.40
CA LYS A 216 0.19 -5.00 -27.51
C LYS A 216 -1.27 -4.88 -27.07
N PRO A 217 -1.63 -3.90 -26.22
CA PRO A 217 -3.01 -3.71 -25.79
C PRO A 217 -3.96 -3.66 -26.98
N ALA A 218 -5.06 -4.40 -26.90
CA ALA A 218 -6.03 -4.48 -27.99
C ALA A 218 -6.83 -3.17 -28.03
N GLU A 219 -6.60 -2.37 -29.07
CA GLU A 219 -7.32 -1.12 -29.35
C GLU A 219 -8.72 -1.35 -29.94
N CYS A 220 -9.26 -2.57 -29.82
CA CYS A 220 -10.53 -3.01 -30.37
C CYS A 220 -11.22 -4.02 -29.43
N ILE A 221 -12.52 -4.22 -29.60
CA ILE A 221 -13.31 -5.21 -28.86
C ILE A 221 -13.54 -6.48 -29.68
N GLN A 222 -13.57 -7.64 -29.04
CA GLN A 222 -13.88 -8.94 -29.65
C GLN A 222 -15.30 -9.39 -29.28
N THR A 223 -15.81 -8.99 -28.13
CA THR A 223 -17.14 -9.34 -27.65
C THR A 223 -18.05 -8.12 -27.66
N LYS A 224 -19.36 -8.35 -27.74
CA LYS A 224 -20.37 -7.28 -27.65
C LYS A 224 -20.24 -6.42 -26.38
N HIS A 225 -19.73 -7.00 -25.30
CA HIS A 225 -19.52 -6.29 -24.04
C HIS A 225 -18.13 -5.67 -23.95
N GLY A 226 -17.13 -6.14 -24.70
CA GLY A 226 -15.82 -5.53 -24.74
C GLY A 226 -15.09 -5.52 -23.40
N ARG A 227 -15.28 -6.53 -22.55
CA ARG A 227 -14.58 -6.60 -21.25
C ARG A 227 -13.07 -6.80 -21.42
N GLU A 228 -12.70 -7.49 -22.48
CA GLU A 228 -11.33 -7.77 -22.89
C GLU A 228 -10.59 -6.56 -23.47
N TYR A 229 -11.30 -5.44 -23.66
CA TYR A 229 -10.70 -4.21 -24.15
C TYR A 229 -9.62 -3.70 -23.19
N SER A 230 -8.38 -3.67 -23.67
CA SER A 230 -7.20 -3.25 -22.91
C SER A 230 -6.55 -1.99 -23.50
N GLY A 231 -7.06 -1.46 -24.62
CA GLY A 231 -6.53 -0.28 -25.30
C GLY A 231 -6.59 1.03 -24.50
N PHE A 232 -6.06 2.09 -25.09
CA PHE A 232 -5.78 3.36 -24.41
C PHE A 232 -6.81 4.47 -24.65
N LYS A 233 -7.91 4.20 -25.38
CA LYS A 233 -8.98 5.20 -25.58
C LYS A 233 -9.51 5.73 -24.24
N ASN A 234 -9.57 7.07 -24.09
CA ASN A 234 -10.00 7.77 -22.88
C ASN A 234 -10.90 8.98 -23.16
N MET A 235 -11.69 8.89 -24.23
CA MET A 235 -12.73 9.87 -24.56
C MET A 235 -14.07 9.15 -24.69
N THR A 236 -15.12 9.79 -24.20
CA THR A 236 -16.50 9.33 -24.36
C THR A 236 -16.97 9.46 -25.81
N LEU A 237 -18.12 8.88 -26.12
CA LEU A 237 -18.78 8.98 -27.41
C LEU A 237 -19.03 10.44 -27.83
N SER A 238 -19.39 11.32 -26.88
CA SER A 238 -19.54 12.76 -27.14
C SER A 238 -18.23 13.56 -27.16
N GLY A 239 -17.07 12.89 -27.02
CA GLY A 239 -15.75 13.52 -27.09
C GLY A 239 -15.26 14.12 -25.77
N LYS A 240 -15.94 13.85 -24.65
CA LYS A 240 -15.52 14.34 -23.34
C LYS A 240 -14.37 13.50 -22.79
N LYS A 241 -13.43 14.14 -22.10
CA LYS A 241 -12.29 13.44 -21.50
C LYS A 241 -12.76 12.56 -20.34
N CYS A 242 -12.31 11.32 -20.28
CA CYS A 242 -12.64 10.42 -19.19
C CYS A 242 -12.01 10.85 -17.85
N GLN A 243 -12.74 10.67 -16.76
CA GLN A 243 -12.27 10.75 -15.38
C GLN A 243 -11.47 9.48 -15.03
N PRO A 244 -10.33 9.59 -14.32
CA PRO A 244 -9.62 8.42 -13.79
C PRO A 244 -10.54 7.56 -12.90
N TRP A 245 -10.49 6.24 -13.03
CA TRP A 245 -11.45 5.37 -12.33
C TRP A 245 -11.30 5.36 -10.80
N LEU A 246 -10.14 5.76 -10.29
CA LEU A 246 -9.91 5.95 -8.85
C LEU A 246 -10.16 7.40 -8.40
N SER A 247 -10.27 8.37 -9.32
CA SER A 247 -10.71 9.71 -8.92
C SER A 247 -12.18 9.65 -8.46
N GLN A 248 -12.57 10.45 -7.48
CA GLN A 248 -14.00 10.69 -7.19
C GLN A 248 -14.43 12.12 -7.56
N THR A 249 -13.59 12.84 -8.30
CA THR A 249 -13.91 14.15 -8.87
C THR A 249 -13.80 14.11 -10.39
N PRO A 250 -14.72 14.75 -11.13
CA PRO A 250 -15.90 15.48 -10.63
C PRO A 250 -17.10 14.60 -10.25
N ASN A 251 -17.10 13.31 -10.61
CA ASN A 251 -18.21 12.39 -10.31
C ASN A 251 -17.80 11.41 -9.22
N GLU A 252 -18.56 11.34 -8.12
CA GLU A 252 -18.35 10.32 -7.09
C GLU A 252 -18.89 8.96 -7.55
N HIS A 253 -18.14 7.87 -7.30
CA HIS A 253 -18.57 6.54 -7.70
C HIS A 253 -17.89 5.38 -6.97
N SER A 254 -18.61 4.27 -6.81
CA SER A 254 -18.14 3.08 -6.09
C SER A 254 -17.79 1.88 -6.99
N THR A 255 -17.73 2.06 -8.31
CA THR A 255 -17.58 0.96 -9.28
C THR A 255 -16.34 0.11 -9.05
N ILE A 256 -15.17 0.74 -8.83
CA ILE A 256 -13.94 0.00 -8.47
C ILE A 256 -14.07 -0.73 -7.12
N LEU A 257 -14.78 -0.15 -6.16
CA LEU A 257 -14.90 -0.72 -4.81
C LEU A 257 -15.71 -2.01 -4.76
N ARG A 258 -16.53 -2.26 -5.80
CA ARG A 258 -17.40 -3.44 -5.90
C ARG A 258 -16.73 -4.60 -6.64
N LEU A 259 -15.56 -4.38 -7.24
CA LEU A 259 -14.88 -5.40 -8.02
C LEU A 259 -13.81 -6.07 -7.15
N PRO A 260 -13.84 -7.41 -6.98
CA PRO A 260 -12.82 -8.11 -6.22
C PRO A 260 -11.43 -8.03 -6.90
N VAL A 261 -11.41 -7.90 -8.23
CA VAL A 261 -10.23 -7.65 -9.06
C VAL A 261 -10.67 -6.72 -10.18
N PHE A 262 -9.95 -5.61 -10.41
CA PHE A 262 -10.22 -4.77 -11.59
C PHE A 262 -9.94 -5.62 -12.84
N PRO A 263 -10.79 -5.59 -13.89
CA PRO A 263 -10.80 -6.62 -14.93
C PRO A 263 -9.52 -6.75 -15.78
N ASP A 264 -8.57 -5.83 -15.64
CA ASP A 264 -7.42 -5.67 -16.51
C ASP A 264 -6.13 -6.17 -15.83
N PRO A 265 -5.44 -7.19 -16.37
CA PRO A 265 -4.14 -7.61 -15.89
C PRO A 265 -3.12 -6.48 -16.05
N GLY A 266 -2.68 -5.91 -14.92
CA GLY A 266 -1.64 -4.88 -14.90
C GLY A 266 -2.13 -3.44 -14.78
N MET A 267 -3.43 -3.21 -14.53
CA MET A 267 -3.95 -1.85 -14.37
C MET A 267 -4.87 -1.73 -13.14
N ASP A 268 -4.48 -0.86 -12.22
CA ASP A 268 -5.04 -0.63 -10.88
C ASP A 268 -6.13 0.45 -10.83
N GLY A 269 -6.68 0.85 -11.97
CA GLY A 269 -7.72 1.88 -12.04
C GLY A 269 -7.22 3.32 -11.90
N ARG A 270 -5.89 3.56 -11.91
CA ARG A 270 -5.31 4.92 -11.90
C ARG A 270 -5.40 5.63 -13.25
N HIS A 271 -5.59 4.90 -14.34
CA HIS A 271 -5.82 5.47 -15.65
C HIS A 271 -7.28 5.95 -15.83
N ASN A 272 -7.51 6.66 -16.92
CA ASN A 272 -8.84 7.07 -17.37
C ASN A 272 -9.30 6.36 -18.66
N TYR A 273 -8.65 5.27 -19.06
CA TYR A 273 -9.05 4.49 -20.23
C TYR A 273 -10.43 3.86 -20.09
N CYS A 274 -11.19 3.81 -21.17
CA CYS A 274 -12.50 3.18 -21.25
C CYS A 274 -12.42 1.70 -20.89
N ARG A 275 -13.37 1.20 -20.08
CA ARG A 275 -13.43 -0.20 -19.64
C ARG A 275 -14.89 -0.61 -19.45
N ASN A 276 -15.16 -1.91 -19.36
CA ASN A 276 -16.50 -2.42 -19.05
C ASN A 276 -16.51 -3.37 -17.82
N PRO A 277 -16.28 -2.84 -16.62
CA PRO A 277 -16.19 -3.68 -15.42
C PRO A 277 -17.52 -4.35 -15.02
N ASP A 278 -18.64 -3.68 -15.27
CA ASP A 278 -19.99 -4.00 -14.79
C ASP A 278 -20.89 -4.66 -15.84
N LEU A 279 -20.30 -5.15 -16.95
CA LEU A 279 -21.00 -5.88 -18.02
C LEU A 279 -22.06 -5.03 -18.73
N GLU A 280 -21.80 -3.73 -18.91
CA GLU A 280 -22.72 -2.87 -19.60
C GLU A 280 -22.96 -3.25 -21.06
N LYS A 281 -24.24 -3.18 -21.44
CA LYS A 281 -24.75 -3.86 -22.64
C LYS A 281 -24.15 -3.34 -23.95
N LYS A 282 -23.75 -2.06 -23.98
CA LYS A 282 -23.27 -1.38 -25.20
C LYS A 282 -21.75 -1.35 -25.33
N GLY A 283 -21.02 -1.91 -24.37
CA GLY A 283 -19.57 -1.97 -24.42
C GLY A 283 -18.89 -1.05 -23.40
N PRO A 284 -17.58 -0.78 -23.60
CA PRO A 284 -16.80 0.00 -22.65
C PRO A 284 -17.30 1.44 -22.51
N TRP A 285 -17.11 1.98 -21.30
CA TRP A 285 -17.54 3.30 -20.91
C TRP A 285 -16.51 3.94 -19.97
N CYS A 286 -16.71 5.20 -19.62
CA CYS A 286 -15.96 5.87 -18.57
C CYS A 286 -16.80 6.98 -17.91
N TYR A 287 -16.36 7.46 -16.75
CA TYR A 287 -16.93 8.65 -16.11
C TYR A 287 -16.53 9.92 -16.86
N ASN A 288 -17.43 10.90 -16.93
CA ASN A 288 -17.18 12.16 -17.61
C ASN A 288 -16.30 13.09 -16.76
N GLY A 289 -15.04 13.26 -17.15
CA GLY A 289 -14.07 14.11 -16.46
C GLY A 289 -14.38 15.61 -16.43
N GLU A 290 -15.36 16.08 -17.21
CA GLU A 290 -15.78 17.48 -17.21
C GLU A 290 -16.82 17.80 -16.14
N GLY A 291 -17.45 16.79 -15.52
CA GLY A 291 -18.40 16.98 -14.42
C GLY A 291 -19.76 17.53 -14.84
N THR A 292 -20.08 17.43 -16.12
CA THR A 292 -21.39 17.76 -16.69
C THR A 292 -22.25 16.50 -16.83
N ASP A 293 -23.57 16.63 -16.91
CA ASP A 293 -24.42 15.50 -17.26
C ASP A 293 -24.22 15.01 -18.72
N PRO A 294 -24.30 13.69 -18.97
CA PRO A 294 -24.38 12.62 -17.98
C PRO A 294 -23.04 12.38 -17.26
N ALA A 295 -23.10 11.93 -16.01
CA ALA A 295 -21.91 11.65 -15.17
C ALA A 295 -20.97 10.57 -15.75
N TRP A 296 -21.45 9.74 -16.67
CA TRP A 296 -20.67 8.73 -17.38
C TRP A 296 -21.27 8.53 -18.79
N GLU A 297 -20.46 8.01 -19.71
CA GLU A 297 -20.89 7.76 -21.07
C GLU A 297 -20.07 6.62 -21.69
N TYR A 298 -20.65 5.92 -22.67
CA TYR A 298 -19.95 4.91 -23.46
C TYR A 298 -18.79 5.50 -24.25
N CYS A 299 -17.83 4.66 -24.59
CA CYS A 299 -16.74 4.99 -25.49
C CYS A 299 -16.96 4.34 -26.84
N ASP A 300 -16.54 5.04 -27.88
CA ASP A 300 -16.63 4.56 -29.26
C ASP A 300 -15.46 3.60 -29.56
N ILE A 301 -15.64 2.28 -29.43
CA ILE A 301 -14.56 1.32 -29.67
C ILE A 301 -15.02 0.31 -30.71
N GLU A 302 -14.21 0.15 -31.76
CA GLU A 302 -14.51 -0.72 -32.89
C GLU A 302 -14.24 -2.19 -32.57
N PHE A 303 -14.93 -3.09 -33.30
CA PHE A 303 -14.63 -4.51 -33.24
C PHE A 303 -13.30 -4.82 -33.93
N CYS A 304 -12.57 -5.80 -33.40
CA CYS A 304 -11.34 -6.27 -34.02
C CYS A 304 -11.62 -6.84 -35.41
N GLN A 305 -10.74 -6.54 -36.37
CA GLN A 305 -10.86 -7.10 -37.72
C GLN A 305 -10.85 -8.63 -37.68
N GLY A 306 -11.85 -9.26 -38.31
CA GLY A 306 -11.99 -10.72 -38.34
C GLY A 306 -12.90 -11.30 -37.25
N VAL A 307 -13.56 -10.46 -36.45
CA VAL A 307 -14.60 -10.87 -35.51
C VAL A 307 -15.96 -10.41 -36.07
N ASN A 308 -16.76 -11.35 -36.57
CA ASN A 308 -18.12 -11.15 -37.10
C ASN A 308 -19.18 -11.54 -36.06
#